data_AF-A0A511FER6-F1
#
_entry.id   AF-A0A511FER6-F1
#
_cell.length_a   1.000
_cell.length_b   1.000
_cell.length_c   1.000
_cell.angle_alpha   90.00
_cell.angle_beta   90.00
_cell.angle_gamma   90.00
#
_symmetry.space_group_name_H-M   'P 1'
#
loop_
_entity.id
_entity.type
_entity.pdbx_description
1 polymer ?
#
loop_
_entity_poly.entity_id
_entity_poly.type
_entity_poly.pdbx_seq_one_letter_code
_entity_poly.pdbx_strand_id
1 'polypeptide(L)'
;MARKRRDPAERGLETYRAMRDFDRTPEPSGATGAAADADADGGTGPRRFVVQRHRARRLHYDLRFEIDGVLVSWAVPRGPTLDPDARRMAVHVEDHPLEYEDFEGVIPAGEYGGGDVIVWDRGVWQPHGTDDPAAAVAAGELHADVLGEKLRGRLVLVRRGEPGPDGKEQWLLVHKHDAHAVAGWDAEDHPRSVVSGRTNDEVKADPDRLWRSDLPAAEASVDLRVPDVAPPSDDELAALDDLGPPGGTWDVFGRRLRVTNLDKVLFPAREGEEPVTKRELVRYAARIAPVVLPYLHGRALNMHRYPQGAGSGGFWHKELPDHAPDWLPRWRNPEADPGETSTYLVVDEPAALIWAANFGALEWHAWTSRTDAPRRPTYALVDIDPGPSTDWEDVLLLARLHRDAFQHLGVRAVPKVTGQRGIQVWIPITPGPGFDETRAWVERVSRTVGAVVPELVSWRWEVKARGGQARLDYTQNAINKTLVAPYSPRARPGAPVSAPITWDELDEPWLRPDAFTIRTVLDRLAERGDPFRELLRGGQVLPRLA
;
A
#
# COMPACT_ATOMS: atom_id res chain seq x y z
N MET A 1 37.51 36.21 3.69
CA MET A 1 36.57 35.08 3.57
C MET A 1 35.18 35.57 3.93
N ALA A 2 34.34 35.86 2.94
CA ALA A 2 32.96 36.26 3.18
C ALA A 2 32.14 35.01 3.51
N ARG A 3 31.51 34.95 4.69
CA ARG A 3 30.49 33.94 4.99
C ARG A 3 29.36 34.11 3.98
N LYS A 4 29.16 33.12 3.11
CA LYS A 4 28.00 33.04 2.20
C LYS A 4 26.74 33.16 3.09
N ARG A 5 25.92 34.21 2.90
CA ARG A 5 24.63 34.33 3.61
C ARG A 5 23.81 33.08 3.27
N ARG A 6 23.40 32.32 4.29
CA ARG A 6 22.50 31.17 4.13
C ARG A 6 21.14 31.62 3.62
N ASP A 7 20.47 30.76 2.86
CA ASP A 7 19.11 30.94 2.37
C ASP A 7 18.15 31.22 3.57
N PRO A 8 17.20 32.18 3.48
CA PRO A 8 16.14 32.35 4.48
C PRO A 8 15.42 31.04 4.86
N ALA A 9 15.11 30.18 3.88
CA ALA A 9 14.44 28.90 4.13
C ALA A 9 15.33 27.93 4.93
N GLU A 10 16.64 27.91 4.66
CA GLU A 10 17.58 27.11 5.45
C GLU A 10 17.65 27.54 6.92
N ARG A 11 17.46 28.83 7.20
CA ARG A 11 17.46 29.39 8.56
C ARG A 11 16.16 29.12 9.31
N GLY A 12 15.00 29.20 8.65
CA GLY A 12 13.70 28.89 9.26
C GLY A 12 13.60 27.44 9.74
N LEU A 13 14.22 26.51 9.02
CA LEU A 13 14.17 25.08 9.34
C LEU A 13 15.18 24.60 10.39
N GLU A 14 16.04 25.46 10.95
CA GLU A 14 17.09 25.04 11.91
C GLU A 14 16.48 24.43 13.19
N THR A 15 15.48 25.10 13.77
CA THR A 15 14.80 24.61 14.99
C THR A 15 14.00 23.34 14.70
N TYR A 16 13.31 23.29 13.55
CA TYR A 16 12.59 22.11 13.10
C TYR A 16 13.51 20.90 13.02
N ARG A 17 14.64 21.05 12.31
CA ARG A 17 15.61 19.97 12.13
C ARG A 17 16.30 19.55 13.42
N ALA A 18 16.48 20.46 14.39
CA ALA A 18 17.05 20.14 15.69
C ALA A 18 16.08 19.39 16.62
N MET A 19 14.77 19.60 16.46
CA MET A 19 13.74 18.97 17.28
C MET A 19 13.32 17.58 16.77
N ARG A 20 13.69 17.22 15.53
CA ARG A 20 13.38 15.93 14.94
C ARG A 20 14.62 15.07 14.91
N ASP A 21 14.44 13.83 15.33
CA ASP A 21 15.31 12.77 14.92
C ASP A 21 14.74 12.20 13.61
N PHE A 22 15.23 12.66 12.47
CA PHE A 22 14.76 12.18 11.15
C PHE A 22 15.10 10.71 10.89
N ASP A 23 15.89 10.06 11.76
CA ASP A 23 16.04 8.62 11.76
C ASP A 23 14.82 7.92 12.40
N ARG A 24 13.95 8.65 13.12
CA ARG A 24 12.85 8.10 13.91
C ARG A 24 11.46 8.67 13.56
N THR A 25 11.37 9.91 13.11
CA THR A 25 10.10 10.53 12.69
C THR A 25 9.86 10.39 11.18
N PRO A 26 8.62 10.14 10.70
CA PRO A 26 8.28 10.08 9.28
C PRO A 26 8.17 11.46 8.60
N GLU A 27 8.51 12.52 9.33
CA GLU A 27 8.41 13.90 8.90
C GLU A 27 9.52 14.27 7.87
N PRO A 28 9.21 15.00 6.77
CA PRO A 28 10.21 15.39 5.77
C PRO A 28 11.30 16.31 6.37
N SER A 29 12.56 16.13 5.96
CA SER A 29 13.70 16.92 6.48
C SER A 29 13.95 18.24 5.74
N GLY A 30 13.30 18.43 4.58
CA GLY A 30 13.48 19.58 3.70
C GLY A 30 14.83 19.58 2.97
N ALA A 31 15.38 18.41 2.64
CA ALA A 31 16.69 18.27 1.99
C ALA A 31 16.56 17.84 0.52
N THR A 32 16.33 18.81 -0.39
CA THR A 32 17.12 19.10 -1.62
C THR A 32 16.29 19.77 -2.73
N GLY A 33 16.88 20.80 -3.35
CA GLY A 33 16.87 20.95 -4.81
C GLY A 33 15.79 21.80 -5.49
N ALA A 34 14.65 22.07 -4.87
CA ALA A 34 13.54 22.77 -5.55
C ALA A 34 13.60 24.31 -5.49
N ALA A 35 14.62 24.89 -4.84
CA ALA A 35 14.77 26.35 -4.75
C ALA A 35 15.41 27.00 -6.00
N ALA A 36 15.90 26.23 -6.97
CA ALA A 36 16.68 26.78 -8.07
C ALA A 36 15.86 27.38 -9.24
N ASP A 37 14.56 27.07 -9.36
CA ASP A 37 13.75 27.47 -10.53
C ASP A 37 12.65 28.51 -10.22
N ALA A 38 12.48 28.95 -8.97
CA ALA A 38 11.45 29.93 -8.58
C ALA A 38 11.94 31.39 -8.57
N ASP A 39 13.25 31.63 -8.64
CA ASP A 39 13.85 32.98 -8.53
C ASP A 39 13.86 33.79 -9.84
N ALA A 40 13.22 33.31 -10.91
CA ALA A 40 13.21 34.00 -12.20
C ALA A 40 12.02 34.97 -12.41
N ASP A 41 10.96 34.90 -11.61
CA ASP A 41 9.79 35.77 -11.76
C ASP A 41 9.33 36.25 -10.39
N GLY A 42 9.52 37.54 -10.10
CA GLY A 42 9.35 38.12 -8.76
C GLY A 42 8.01 37.76 -8.11
N GLY A 43 8.04 36.83 -7.14
CA GLY A 43 7.13 36.72 -5.98
C GLY A 43 5.61 36.71 -6.23
N THR A 44 5.12 36.33 -7.41
CA THR A 44 3.71 36.50 -7.81
C THR A 44 2.94 35.19 -8.04
N GLY A 45 3.52 34.04 -7.68
CA GLY A 45 2.78 32.77 -7.61
C GLY A 45 1.77 32.73 -6.45
N PRO A 46 0.68 31.95 -6.55
CA PRO A 46 -0.27 31.79 -5.45
C PRO A 46 0.41 31.09 -4.27
N ARG A 47 0.44 31.74 -3.10
CA ARG A 47 1.02 31.17 -1.87
C ARG A 47 0.10 30.08 -1.33
N ARG A 48 0.67 28.97 -0.83
CA ARG A 48 -0.08 27.83 -0.30
C ARG A 48 -0.34 27.94 1.20
N PHE A 49 -1.46 27.38 1.64
CA PHE A 49 -1.72 27.13 3.05
C PHE A 49 -2.22 25.71 3.24
N VAL A 50 -1.95 25.15 4.41
CA VAL A 50 -2.39 23.82 4.81
C VAL A 50 -2.84 23.86 6.25
N VAL A 51 -3.84 23.03 6.56
CA VAL A 51 -4.26 22.74 7.93
C VAL A 51 -4.19 21.24 8.14
N GLN A 52 -3.38 20.80 9.09
CA GLN A 52 -3.28 19.39 9.46
C GLN A 52 -4.02 19.12 10.77
N ARG A 53 -4.85 18.08 10.80
CA ARG A 53 -5.50 17.63 12.04
C ARG A 53 -4.64 16.55 12.69
N HIS A 54 -4.13 16.86 13.87
CA HIS A 54 -3.09 16.09 14.54
C HIS A 54 -3.55 15.61 15.92
N ARG A 55 -3.68 14.30 16.10
CA ARG A 55 -3.93 13.68 17.41
C ARG A 55 -2.64 13.20 18.05
N ALA A 56 -1.89 14.16 18.60
CA ALA A 56 -0.73 13.88 19.44
C ALA A 56 -1.17 13.52 20.88
N ARG A 57 -0.47 14.02 21.91
CA ARG A 57 -0.95 13.94 23.31
C ARG A 57 -2.35 14.54 23.49
N ARG A 58 -2.69 15.54 22.68
CA ARG A 58 -4.01 16.17 22.57
C ARG A 58 -4.27 16.48 21.10
N LEU A 59 -5.55 16.44 20.72
CA LEU A 59 -5.99 16.91 19.42
C LEU A 59 -5.67 18.40 19.27
N HIS A 60 -5.10 18.77 18.13
CA HIS A 60 -4.94 20.14 17.67
C HIS A 60 -4.89 20.17 16.15
N TYR A 61 -4.93 21.39 15.60
CA TYR A 61 -4.84 21.64 14.18
C TYR A 61 -3.66 22.55 13.89
N ASP A 62 -2.74 22.09 13.06
CA ASP A 62 -1.59 22.88 12.64
C ASP A 62 -1.97 23.70 11.42
N LEU A 63 -2.24 24.99 11.61
CA LEU A 63 -2.49 25.97 10.54
C LEU A 63 -1.15 26.52 10.06
N ARG A 64 -0.87 26.38 8.76
CA ARG A 64 0.43 26.73 8.19
C ARG A 64 0.29 27.55 6.92
N PHE A 65 1.15 28.56 6.78
CA PHE A 65 1.21 29.45 5.62
C PHE A 65 2.60 29.41 4.98
N GLU A 66 2.66 29.26 3.66
CA GLU A 66 3.90 29.42 2.89
C GLU A 66 4.39 30.87 2.94
N ILE A 67 5.52 31.09 3.62
CA ILE A 67 6.19 32.39 3.77
C ILE A 67 7.70 32.13 3.63
N ASP A 68 8.37 32.87 2.74
CA ASP A 68 9.82 32.79 2.50
C ASP A 68 10.38 31.37 2.32
N GLY A 69 9.63 30.51 1.61
CA GLY A 69 10.05 29.15 1.27
C GLY A 69 9.88 28.11 2.38
N VAL A 70 9.18 28.45 3.47
CA VAL A 70 8.83 27.53 4.56
C VAL A 70 7.36 27.65 4.95
N LEU A 71 6.84 26.66 5.68
CA LEU A 71 5.53 26.67 6.29
C LEU A 71 5.61 27.27 7.69
N VAL A 72 5.26 28.55 7.83
CA VAL A 72 5.15 29.21 9.14
C VAL A 72 3.87 28.75 9.82
N SER A 73 3.97 28.32 11.08
CA SER A 73 3.04 27.32 11.63
C SER A 73 2.48 27.66 13.01
N TRP A 74 1.17 27.45 13.18
CA TRP A 74 0.47 27.63 14.45
C TRP A 74 -0.35 26.40 14.82
N ALA A 75 -0.13 25.89 16.03
CA ALA A 75 -0.98 24.85 16.62
C ALA A 75 -2.24 25.49 17.23
N VAL A 76 -3.42 25.07 16.77
CA VAL A 76 -4.74 25.58 17.15
C VAL A 76 -5.55 24.46 17.82
N PRO A 77 -5.62 24.38 19.17
CA PRO A 77 -6.20 23.23 19.87
C PRO A 77 -7.67 22.95 19.58
N ARG A 78 -8.46 24.00 19.30
CA ARG A 78 -9.89 23.89 18.97
C ARG A 78 -10.17 24.11 17.48
N GLY A 79 -9.15 23.94 16.63
CA GLY A 79 -9.21 24.17 15.20
C GLY A 79 -9.34 25.64 14.78
N PRO A 80 -9.01 25.97 13.51
CA PRO A 80 -9.46 27.19 12.86
C PRO A 80 -10.99 27.29 12.91
N THR A 81 -11.57 28.43 12.54
CA THR A 81 -13.02 28.61 12.59
C THR A 81 -13.49 29.57 11.52
N LEU A 82 -14.70 29.37 11.00
CA LEU A 82 -15.41 30.37 10.18
C LEU A 82 -16.40 31.21 10.99
N ASP A 83 -16.54 30.94 12.29
CA ASP A 83 -17.37 31.74 13.19
C ASP A 83 -16.61 33.03 13.56
N PRO A 84 -17.10 34.21 13.14
CA PRO A 84 -16.41 35.47 13.39
C PRO A 84 -16.47 35.94 14.85
N ASP A 85 -17.40 35.39 15.65
CA ASP A 85 -17.51 35.67 17.08
C ASP A 85 -16.62 34.75 17.92
N ALA A 86 -16.17 33.64 17.34
CA ALA A 86 -15.23 32.73 17.99
C ALA A 86 -13.82 33.33 18.09
N ARG A 87 -13.14 32.98 19.19
CA ARG A 87 -11.79 33.42 19.54
C ARG A 87 -10.94 32.16 19.79
N ARG A 88 -10.09 31.79 18.84
CA ARG A 88 -9.32 30.54 18.88
C ARG A 88 -7.88 30.84 19.32
N MET A 89 -7.43 30.20 20.40
CA MET A 89 -6.02 30.27 20.78
C MET A 89 -5.18 29.55 19.74
N ALA A 90 -4.08 30.18 19.33
CA ALA A 90 -3.08 29.64 18.42
C ALA A 90 -1.72 29.75 19.11
N VAL A 91 -0.86 28.75 18.97
CA VAL A 91 0.49 28.78 19.52
C VAL A 91 1.46 28.70 18.36
N HIS A 92 2.34 29.68 18.24
CA HIS A 92 3.36 29.67 17.19
C HIS A 92 4.35 28.53 17.48
N VAL A 93 4.51 27.63 16.53
CA VAL A 93 5.42 26.49 16.59
C VAL A 93 6.49 26.66 15.51
N GLU A 94 7.50 25.81 15.55
CA GLU A 94 8.59 25.87 14.58
C GLU A 94 8.11 25.68 13.13
N ASP A 95 8.81 26.32 12.19
CA ASP A 95 8.47 26.27 10.76
C ASP A 95 8.67 24.86 10.20
N HIS A 96 7.92 24.51 9.16
CA HIS A 96 8.01 23.18 8.53
C HIS A 96 8.43 23.31 7.07
N PRO A 97 9.05 22.27 6.48
CA PRO A 97 9.41 22.30 5.07
C PRO A 97 8.15 22.24 4.20
N LEU A 98 8.20 22.78 2.98
CA LEU A 98 7.03 22.86 2.09
C LEU A 98 6.46 21.47 1.77
N GLU A 99 7.31 20.45 1.65
CA GLU A 99 6.90 19.06 1.41
C GLU A 99 6.02 18.48 2.53
N TYR A 100 5.99 19.11 3.70
CA TYR A 100 5.12 18.71 4.81
C TYR A 100 3.63 18.95 4.51
N GLU A 101 3.30 19.77 3.50
CA GLU A 101 1.92 20.11 3.17
C GLU A 101 1.06 18.91 2.77
N ASP A 102 1.67 17.89 2.17
CA ASP A 102 0.96 16.68 1.71
C ASP A 102 1.10 15.50 2.70
N PHE A 103 1.65 15.72 3.89
CA PHE A 103 1.91 14.65 4.84
C PHE A 103 0.64 14.16 5.56
N GLU A 104 0.34 12.86 5.41
CA GLU A 104 -0.63 12.07 6.20
C GLU A 104 0.02 10.79 6.71
N GLY A 105 -0.22 10.43 7.97
CA GLY A 105 0.34 9.21 8.54
C GLY A 105 0.33 9.15 10.06
N VAL A 106 1.13 8.23 10.61
CA VAL A 106 1.30 8.03 12.05
C VAL A 106 2.74 8.32 12.43
N ILE A 107 2.95 9.36 13.23
CA ILE A 107 4.22 9.70 13.88
C ILE A 107 4.38 8.80 15.12
N PRO A 108 5.50 8.04 15.27
CA PRO A 108 5.67 7.09 16.35
C PRO A 108 5.54 7.69 17.76
N ALA A 109 5.03 6.90 18.70
CA ALA A 109 4.96 7.30 20.09
C ALA A 109 6.38 7.50 20.68
N GLY A 110 6.61 8.62 21.36
CA GLY A 110 7.91 8.99 21.93
C GLY A 110 8.70 9.97 21.07
N GLU A 111 8.33 10.14 19.80
CA GLU A 111 8.84 11.24 18.97
C GLU A 111 8.17 12.57 19.31
N TYR A 112 8.85 13.66 18.99
CA TYR A 112 8.25 14.99 19.04
C TYR A 112 7.08 15.02 18.04
N GLY A 113 5.88 15.36 18.51
CA GLY A 113 4.68 15.26 17.67
C GLY A 113 4.15 13.84 17.46
N GLY A 114 4.52 12.85 18.27
CA GLY A 114 3.96 11.49 18.14
C GLY A 114 2.43 11.45 18.21
N GLY A 115 1.78 10.86 17.20
CA GLY A 115 0.35 10.96 16.96
C GLY A 115 -0.04 10.61 15.51
N ASP A 116 -1.33 10.62 15.20
CA ASP A 116 -1.81 10.48 13.82
C ASP A 116 -2.14 11.85 13.21
N VAL A 117 -1.83 12.02 11.92
CA VAL A 117 -1.92 13.28 11.19
C VAL A 117 -2.67 13.05 9.88
N ILE A 118 -3.61 13.94 9.57
CA ILE A 118 -4.26 14.03 8.26
C ILE A 118 -4.21 15.47 7.74
N VAL A 119 -4.22 15.65 6.42
CA VAL A 119 -4.39 16.95 5.75
C VAL A 119 -5.87 17.31 5.81
N TRP A 120 -6.23 18.12 6.81
CA TRP A 120 -7.62 18.48 7.09
C TRP A 120 -8.16 19.54 6.13
N ASP A 121 -7.33 20.48 5.67
CA ASP A 121 -7.67 21.44 4.62
C ASP A 121 -6.39 21.89 3.90
N ARG A 122 -6.52 22.33 2.65
CA ARG A 122 -5.43 22.93 1.89
C ARG A 122 -5.97 23.87 0.83
N GLY A 123 -5.15 24.81 0.40
CA GLY A 123 -5.52 25.73 -0.67
C GLY A 123 -4.50 26.83 -0.86
N VAL A 124 -4.97 27.95 -1.40
CA VAL A 124 -4.16 29.14 -1.64
C VAL A 124 -4.55 30.27 -0.69
N TRP A 125 -3.61 31.16 -0.40
CA TRP A 125 -3.87 32.34 0.41
C TRP A 125 -3.15 33.58 -0.12
N GLN A 126 -3.62 34.75 0.31
CA GLN A 126 -2.99 36.04 0.02
C GLN A 126 -2.90 36.87 1.32
N PRO A 127 -1.78 37.56 1.57
CA PRO A 127 -1.69 38.50 2.67
C PRO A 127 -2.59 39.71 2.39
N HIS A 128 -3.29 40.18 3.42
CA HIS A 128 -4.13 41.35 3.33
C HIS A 128 -3.44 42.55 3.99
N GLY A 129 -3.25 43.63 3.23
CA GLY A 129 -2.67 44.89 3.75
C GLY A 129 -1.15 44.89 3.94
N THR A 130 -0.43 43.89 3.41
CA THR A 130 1.03 43.83 3.39
C THR A 130 1.52 43.04 2.16
N ASP A 131 2.67 43.44 1.61
CA ASP A 131 3.41 42.66 0.60
C ASP A 131 4.50 41.79 1.23
N ASP A 132 4.80 42.03 2.51
CA ASP A 132 5.80 41.31 3.32
C ASP A 132 5.10 40.58 4.48
N PRO A 133 4.64 39.33 4.26
CA PRO A 133 4.00 38.55 5.31
C PRO A 133 4.96 38.13 6.43
N ALA A 134 6.26 37.99 6.15
CA ALA A 134 7.26 37.66 7.17
C ALA A 134 7.41 38.80 8.18
N ALA A 135 7.48 40.06 7.70
CA ALA A 135 7.47 41.23 8.57
C ALA A 135 6.17 41.37 9.37
N ALA A 136 5.03 41.01 8.78
CA ALA A 136 3.73 41.04 9.47
C ALA A 136 3.68 40.03 10.63
N VAL A 137 4.15 38.80 10.41
CA VAL A 137 4.29 37.80 11.48
C VAL A 137 5.24 38.31 12.57
N ALA A 138 6.39 38.88 12.21
CA ALA A 138 7.35 39.44 13.17
C ALA A 138 6.76 40.62 13.98
N ALA A 139 5.94 41.46 13.34
CA ALA A 139 5.22 42.56 13.99
C ALA A 139 4.09 42.08 14.92
N GLY A 140 3.70 40.81 14.82
CA GLY A 140 2.70 40.20 15.69
C GLY A 140 1.27 40.25 15.16
N GLU A 141 1.07 40.55 13.87
CA GLU A 141 -0.26 40.59 13.28
C GLU A 141 -0.22 40.17 11.80
N LEU A 142 -0.94 39.10 11.45
CA LEU A 142 -1.06 38.59 10.07
C LEU A 142 -2.54 38.50 9.69
N HIS A 143 -2.90 39.08 8.55
CA HIS A 143 -4.22 38.93 7.92
C HIS A 143 -4.04 38.11 6.64
N ALA A 144 -4.76 36.99 6.55
CA ALA A 144 -4.67 36.05 5.45
C ALA A 144 -6.06 35.82 4.84
N ASP A 145 -6.22 36.19 3.57
CA ASP A 145 -7.39 35.83 2.78
C ASP A 145 -7.16 34.41 2.22
N VAL A 146 -7.93 33.42 2.71
CA VAL A 146 -7.74 32.00 2.39
C VAL A 146 -8.83 31.47 1.46
N LEU A 147 -8.43 30.55 0.58
CA LEU A 147 -9.29 29.80 -0.33
C LEU A 147 -8.91 28.33 -0.31
N GLY A 148 -9.46 27.59 0.65
CA GLY A 148 -9.35 26.14 0.77
C GLY A 148 -10.64 25.39 0.45
N GLU A 149 -10.61 24.09 0.67
CA GLU A 149 -11.78 23.21 0.53
C GLU A 149 -12.76 23.43 1.68
N LYS A 150 -12.26 23.64 2.91
CA LYS A 150 -13.08 23.86 4.10
C LYS A 150 -13.08 25.30 4.58
N LEU A 151 -11.93 25.96 4.59
CA LEU A 151 -11.78 27.34 5.04
C LEU A 151 -11.78 28.30 3.86
N ARG A 152 -12.68 29.29 3.90
CA ARG A 152 -12.73 30.40 2.95
C ARG A 152 -13.00 31.69 3.71
N GLY A 153 -12.40 32.79 3.27
CA GLY A 153 -12.56 34.10 3.92
C GLY A 153 -11.28 34.58 4.63
N ARG A 154 -11.41 35.61 5.46
CA ARG A 154 -10.24 36.27 6.09
C ARG A 154 -9.98 35.75 7.49
N LEU A 155 -8.84 35.11 7.66
CA LEU A 155 -8.27 34.76 8.96
C LEU A 155 -7.34 35.87 9.45
N VAL A 156 -7.37 36.16 10.74
CA VAL A 156 -6.44 37.09 11.39
C VAL A 156 -5.79 36.43 12.58
N LEU A 157 -4.46 36.46 12.60
CA LEU A 157 -3.61 36.02 13.70
C LEU A 157 -3.04 37.26 14.39
N VAL A 158 -3.28 37.39 15.70
CA VAL A 158 -2.75 38.49 16.53
C VAL A 158 -1.99 37.93 17.73
N ARG A 159 -0.73 38.33 17.88
CA ARG A 159 0.13 37.94 19.00
C ARG A 159 -0.37 38.56 20.31
N ARG A 160 -0.36 37.79 21.38
CA ARG A 160 -0.80 38.20 22.72
C ARG A 160 0.37 38.21 23.69
N GLY A 161 0.63 39.38 24.29
CA GLY A 161 1.43 39.54 25.51
C GLY A 161 2.85 38.97 25.46
N GLU A 162 3.41 38.71 26.64
CA GLU A 162 4.68 38.00 26.80
C GLU A 162 4.51 36.49 26.50
N PRO A 163 5.57 35.78 26.08
CA PRO A 163 5.52 34.34 25.82
C PRO A 163 4.97 33.56 27.02
N GLY A 164 4.31 32.42 26.75
CA GLY A 164 3.81 31.55 27.81
C GLY A 164 4.93 30.95 28.67
N PRO A 165 4.59 30.22 29.75
CA PRO A 165 5.57 29.60 30.65
C PRO A 165 6.60 28.71 29.94
N ASP A 166 6.22 28.14 28.79
CA ASP A 166 7.06 27.26 27.97
C ASP A 166 7.92 28.04 26.94
N GLY A 167 7.94 29.38 27.01
CA GLY A 167 8.66 30.27 26.11
C GLY A 167 8.03 30.44 24.72
N LYS A 168 6.88 29.81 24.45
CA LYS A 168 6.18 29.87 23.17
C LYS A 168 5.26 31.10 23.07
N GLU A 169 5.25 31.72 21.89
CA GLU A 169 4.42 32.89 21.60
C GLU A 169 2.95 32.48 21.48
N GLN A 170 2.08 33.13 22.25
CA GLN A 170 0.64 32.92 22.17
C GLN A 170 0.02 33.89 21.18
N TRP A 171 -0.86 33.36 20.35
CA TRP A 171 -1.57 34.08 19.31
C TRP A 171 -3.07 33.84 19.44
N LEU A 172 -3.84 34.75 18.86
CA LEU A 172 -5.26 34.66 18.75
C LEU A 172 -5.63 34.62 17.28
N LEU A 173 -6.30 33.54 16.89
CA LEU A 173 -6.89 33.34 15.57
C LEU A 173 -8.38 33.75 15.61
N VAL A 174 -8.78 34.60 14.68
CA VAL A 174 -10.17 35.03 14.48
C VAL A 174 -10.51 35.03 13.00
N HIS A 175 -11.77 34.72 12.68
CA HIS A 175 -12.31 34.94 11.34
C HIS A 175 -12.97 36.32 11.28
N LYS A 176 -12.90 37.02 10.16
CA LYS A 176 -13.61 38.29 9.99
C LYS A 176 -15.09 38.06 9.70
N HIS A 177 -15.90 39.08 10.00
CA HIS A 177 -17.26 39.16 9.48
C HIS A 177 -17.21 39.47 7.98
N ASP A 178 -17.19 38.42 7.15
CA ASP A 178 -17.18 38.50 5.70
C ASP A 178 -18.24 37.56 5.08
N ALA A 179 -18.23 37.42 3.76
CA ALA A 179 -19.21 36.62 3.02
C ALA A 179 -19.13 35.11 3.28
N HIS A 180 -18.05 34.64 3.92
CA HIS A 180 -17.81 33.23 4.23
C HIS A 180 -17.99 32.92 5.73
N ALA A 181 -18.40 33.90 6.53
CA ALA A 181 -18.65 33.71 7.95
C ALA A 181 -19.81 32.73 8.20
N VAL A 182 -19.59 31.75 9.09
CA VAL A 182 -20.58 30.74 9.47
C VAL A 182 -20.71 30.73 11.00
N ALA A 183 -21.84 31.18 11.52
CA ALA A 183 -22.10 31.19 12.96
C ALA A 183 -22.16 29.76 13.52
N GLY A 184 -21.51 29.52 14.66
CA GLY A 184 -21.48 28.22 15.33
C GLY A 184 -20.58 27.17 14.65
N TRP A 185 -19.74 27.56 13.70
CA TRP A 185 -18.88 26.63 12.96
C TRP A 185 -17.84 25.95 13.87
N ASP A 186 -17.71 24.62 13.74
CA ASP A 186 -16.71 23.80 14.43
C ASP A 186 -15.89 22.94 13.46
N ALA A 187 -14.59 22.83 13.72
CA ALA A 187 -13.66 22.05 12.89
C ALA A 187 -13.90 20.54 13.01
N GLU A 188 -14.46 20.08 14.14
CA GLU A 188 -14.73 18.67 14.39
C GLU A 188 -15.94 18.14 13.59
N ASP A 189 -16.81 19.02 13.07
CA ASP A 189 -17.89 18.63 12.15
C ASP A 189 -17.36 18.18 10.77
N HIS A 190 -16.05 18.35 10.53
CA HIS A 190 -15.39 18.03 9.25
C HIS A 190 -14.18 17.10 9.44
N PRO A 191 -14.32 15.88 9.99
CA PRO A 191 -13.19 15.07 10.49
C PRO A 191 -12.35 14.35 9.42
N ARG A 192 -12.71 14.48 8.13
CA ARG A 192 -12.07 13.75 7.01
C ARG A 192 -11.00 14.57 6.33
N SER A 193 -9.97 13.89 5.82
CA SER A 193 -8.94 14.48 4.97
C SER A 193 -9.51 14.99 3.65
N VAL A 194 -8.96 16.10 3.13
CA VAL A 194 -9.25 16.59 1.78
C VAL A 194 -8.38 15.92 0.71
N VAL A 195 -7.36 15.16 1.12
CA VAL A 195 -6.47 14.42 0.24
C VAL A 195 -6.96 12.97 0.11
N SER A 196 -7.13 12.26 1.24
CA SER A 196 -7.48 10.84 1.24
C SER A 196 -8.97 10.55 1.46
N GLY A 197 -9.76 11.53 1.91
CA GLY A 197 -11.15 11.29 2.34
C GLY A 197 -11.27 10.51 3.66
N ARG A 198 -10.15 10.18 4.30
CA ARG A 198 -10.09 9.33 5.50
C ARG A 198 -10.09 10.15 6.78
N THR A 199 -10.58 9.55 7.84
CA THR A 199 -10.43 10.04 9.21
C THR A 199 -9.08 9.64 9.79
N ASN A 200 -8.65 10.32 10.84
CA ASN A 200 -7.47 9.94 11.61
C ASN A 200 -7.52 8.47 12.12
N ASP A 201 -8.70 7.95 12.47
CA ASP A 201 -8.84 6.54 12.91
C ASP A 201 -8.59 5.57 11.76
N GLU A 202 -9.10 5.87 10.57
CA GLU A 202 -8.87 5.10 9.36
C GLU A 202 -7.39 5.15 8.94
N VAL A 203 -6.73 6.32 9.04
CA VAL A 203 -5.28 6.46 8.75
C VAL A 203 -4.42 5.72 9.76
N LYS A 204 -4.79 5.76 11.05
CA LYS A 204 -4.10 5.01 12.09
C LYS A 204 -4.26 3.50 11.94
N ALA A 205 -5.45 3.04 11.54
CA ALA A 205 -5.75 1.63 11.36
C ALA A 205 -5.11 1.03 10.11
N ASP A 206 -4.88 1.83 9.07
CA ASP A 206 -4.34 1.38 7.79
C ASP A 206 -3.52 2.49 7.08
N PRO A 207 -2.27 2.74 7.53
CA PRO A 207 -1.43 3.78 6.96
C PRO A 207 -1.03 3.43 5.52
N ASP A 208 -1.00 4.43 4.64
CA ASP A 208 -0.68 4.27 3.20
C ASP A 208 0.82 4.40 2.88
N ARG A 209 1.63 4.77 3.87
CA ARG A 209 3.09 4.82 3.83
C ARG A 209 3.64 4.21 5.12
N LEU A 210 4.66 3.36 5.00
CA LEU A 210 5.43 2.88 6.16
C LEU A 210 6.81 3.52 6.09
N TRP A 211 7.15 4.32 7.09
CA TRP A 211 8.50 4.84 7.21
C TRP A 211 9.41 3.83 7.93
N ARG A 212 10.57 3.51 7.36
CA ARG A 212 11.54 2.55 7.90
C ARG A 212 12.78 3.27 8.44
N SER A 213 12.89 3.31 9.76
CA SER A 213 13.97 3.96 10.53
C SER A 213 15.35 3.32 10.37
N ASP A 214 15.46 2.18 9.70
CA ASP A 214 16.72 1.48 9.46
C ASP A 214 17.32 1.77 8.06
N LEU A 215 16.68 2.62 7.26
CA LEU A 215 17.09 2.96 5.89
C LEU A 215 17.49 4.44 5.76
N PRO A 216 18.35 4.80 4.78
CA PRO A 216 18.67 6.20 4.48
C PRO A 216 17.42 7.02 4.12
N ALA A 217 17.41 8.31 4.45
CA ALA A 217 16.24 9.19 4.31
C ALA A 217 15.60 9.23 2.90
N ALA A 218 16.38 9.02 1.84
CA ALA A 218 15.86 8.95 0.47
C ALA A 218 15.07 7.65 0.17
N GLU A 219 15.24 6.61 1.00
CA GLU A 219 14.69 5.26 0.83
C GLU A 219 13.78 4.85 2.00
N ALA A 220 13.71 5.68 3.03
CA ALA A 220 13.00 5.40 4.27
C ALA A 220 11.47 5.58 4.13
N SER A 221 10.99 6.29 3.10
CA SER A 221 9.57 6.26 2.72
C SER A 221 9.29 5.03 1.88
N VAL A 222 8.78 3.97 2.51
CA VAL A 222 8.22 2.85 1.77
C VAL A 222 6.78 3.21 1.42
N ASP A 223 6.55 3.53 0.15
CA ASP A 223 5.19 3.55 -0.39
C ASP A 223 4.61 2.14 -0.25
N LEU A 224 3.51 2.02 0.49
CA LEU A 224 2.83 0.74 0.64
C LEU A 224 1.94 0.44 -0.56
N ARG A 225 1.80 1.41 -1.47
CA ARG A 225 1.05 1.27 -2.71
C ARG A 225 1.99 1.25 -3.91
N VAL A 226 1.77 0.27 -4.76
CA VAL A 226 1.99 0.41 -6.21
C VAL A 226 1.01 1.49 -6.70
N PRO A 227 1.33 2.27 -7.75
CA PRO A 227 0.46 3.33 -8.28
C PRO A 227 -1.03 2.99 -8.19
N ASP A 228 -1.83 3.93 -7.68
CA ASP A 228 -3.28 3.79 -7.58
C ASP A 228 -3.85 3.61 -9.00
N VAL A 229 -3.99 2.35 -9.41
CA VAL A 229 -4.55 1.99 -10.70
C VAL A 229 -6.06 2.03 -10.53
N ALA A 230 -6.71 3.04 -11.10
CA ALA A 230 -8.16 3.07 -11.20
C ALA A 230 -8.69 1.78 -11.87
N PRO A 231 -9.83 1.21 -11.46
CA PRO A 231 -10.42 0.06 -12.13
C PRO A 231 -10.72 0.37 -13.62
N PRO A 232 -10.84 -0.66 -14.48
CA PRO A 232 -11.24 -0.41 -15.86
C PRO A 232 -12.64 0.20 -15.87
N SER A 233 -12.86 1.17 -16.75
CA SER A 233 -14.17 1.80 -16.95
C SER A 233 -15.20 0.82 -17.52
N ASP A 234 -16.48 1.12 -17.32
CA ASP A 234 -17.58 0.33 -17.89
C ASP A 234 -17.52 0.31 -19.41
N ASP A 235 -17.12 1.41 -20.06
CA ASP A 235 -16.93 1.50 -21.50
C ASP A 235 -15.79 0.58 -21.98
N GLU A 236 -14.67 0.53 -21.27
CA GLU A 236 -13.59 -0.40 -21.58
C GLU A 236 -14.08 -1.85 -21.44
N LEU A 237 -14.85 -2.19 -20.41
CA LEU A 237 -15.39 -3.54 -20.24
C LEU A 237 -16.46 -3.88 -21.29
N ALA A 238 -17.32 -2.94 -21.67
CA ALA A 238 -18.32 -3.12 -22.72
C ALA A 238 -17.65 -3.34 -24.08
N ALA A 239 -16.58 -2.60 -24.38
CA ALA A 239 -15.80 -2.79 -25.59
C ALA A 239 -15.20 -4.20 -25.68
N LEU A 240 -14.83 -4.84 -24.56
CA LEU A 240 -14.43 -6.25 -24.55
C LEU A 240 -15.60 -7.17 -24.92
N ASP A 241 -16.82 -6.91 -24.46
CA ASP A 241 -17.99 -7.75 -24.76
C ASP A 241 -18.42 -7.70 -26.22
N ASP A 242 -18.34 -6.51 -26.82
CA ASP A 242 -18.73 -6.30 -28.22
C ASP A 242 -17.80 -7.00 -29.23
N LEU A 243 -16.64 -7.49 -28.80
CA LEU A 243 -15.72 -8.24 -29.67
C LEU A 243 -16.30 -9.63 -30.00
N GLY A 244 -16.74 -9.81 -31.25
CA GLY A 244 -17.12 -11.12 -31.79
C GLY A 244 -15.93 -12.03 -32.15
N PRO A 245 -16.17 -13.28 -32.58
CA PRO A 245 -15.13 -14.18 -33.08
C PRO A 245 -14.44 -13.63 -34.33
N PRO A 246 -13.10 -13.78 -34.49
CA PRO A 246 -12.17 -14.56 -33.66
C PRO A 246 -11.58 -13.79 -32.46
N GLY A 247 -12.15 -12.64 -32.08
CA GLY A 247 -11.60 -11.64 -31.17
C GLY A 247 -11.23 -10.36 -31.94
N GLY A 248 -10.42 -9.50 -31.33
CA GLY A 248 -10.10 -8.21 -31.92
C GLY A 248 -9.08 -7.42 -31.13
N THR A 249 -9.13 -6.10 -31.32
CA THR A 249 -8.31 -5.14 -30.59
C THR A 249 -9.15 -4.54 -29.47
N TRP A 250 -8.60 -4.51 -28.26
CA TRP A 250 -9.22 -3.95 -27.08
C TRP A 250 -8.31 -2.85 -26.52
N ASP A 251 -8.81 -1.62 -26.46
CA ASP A 251 -8.11 -0.50 -25.81
C ASP A 251 -8.55 -0.45 -24.34
N VAL A 252 -7.62 -0.64 -23.42
CA VAL A 252 -7.86 -0.70 -21.97
C VAL A 252 -6.63 -0.27 -21.18
N PHE A 253 -6.79 0.48 -20.09
CA PHE A 253 -5.68 1.04 -19.30
C PHE A 253 -4.67 1.82 -20.15
N GLY A 254 -5.15 2.55 -21.17
CA GLY A 254 -4.30 3.28 -22.12
C GLY A 254 -3.44 2.40 -23.02
N ARG A 255 -3.66 1.08 -23.05
CA ARG A 255 -2.94 0.11 -23.90
C ARG A 255 -3.88 -0.50 -24.94
N ARG A 256 -3.32 -0.75 -26.11
CA ARG A 256 -3.99 -1.46 -27.20
C ARG A 256 -3.58 -2.94 -27.22
N LEU A 257 -4.51 -3.84 -26.88
CA LEU A 257 -4.26 -5.27 -26.74
C LEU A 257 -4.98 -6.08 -27.84
N ARG A 258 -4.28 -7.03 -28.47
CA ARG A 258 -4.92 -8.01 -29.35
C ARG A 258 -5.40 -9.22 -28.54
N VAL A 259 -6.70 -9.40 -28.43
CA VAL A 259 -7.34 -10.52 -27.73
C VAL A 259 -7.99 -11.46 -28.73
N THR A 260 -7.90 -12.78 -28.50
CA THR A 260 -8.35 -13.79 -29.46
C THR A 260 -9.06 -14.95 -28.79
N ASN A 261 -9.92 -15.67 -29.52
CA ASN A 261 -10.63 -16.86 -29.06
C ASN A 261 -11.40 -16.63 -27.74
N LEU A 262 -12.06 -15.47 -27.62
CA LEU A 262 -12.67 -15.02 -26.38
C LEU A 262 -13.76 -15.98 -25.86
N ASP A 263 -14.53 -16.59 -26.76
CA ASP A 263 -15.63 -17.50 -26.37
C ASP A 263 -15.15 -18.94 -26.09
N LYS A 264 -13.84 -19.19 -26.17
CA LYS A 264 -13.27 -20.50 -25.85
C LYS A 264 -13.44 -20.79 -24.37
N VAL A 265 -14.05 -21.93 -24.05
CA VAL A 265 -14.11 -22.46 -22.69
C VAL A 265 -12.70 -22.81 -22.21
N LEU A 266 -12.26 -22.18 -21.12
CA LEU A 266 -10.96 -22.44 -20.49
C LEU A 266 -11.10 -23.19 -19.18
N PHE A 267 -12.19 -23.06 -18.44
CA PHE A 267 -12.41 -23.84 -17.23
C PHE A 267 -13.73 -24.60 -17.33
N PRO A 268 -13.75 -25.91 -17.01
CA PRO A 268 -14.99 -26.66 -16.89
C PRO A 268 -15.93 -26.01 -15.87
N ALA A 269 -17.23 -26.29 -15.98
CA ALA A 269 -18.22 -25.85 -15.01
C ALA A 269 -18.08 -26.60 -13.68
N ARG A 270 -18.45 -25.94 -12.58
CA ARG A 270 -18.85 -26.61 -11.34
C ARG A 270 -20.27 -27.13 -11.47
N GLU A 271 -20.67 -27.99 -10.55
CA GLU A 271 -22.07 -28.45 -10.48
C GLU A 271 -23.01 -27.25 -10.31
N GLY A 272 -23.97 -27.11 -11.22
CA GLY A 272 -24.94 -26.00 -11.20
C GLY A 272 -24.43 -24.65 -11.71
N GLU A 273 -23.20 -24.57 -12.24
CA GLU A 273 -22.64 -23.35 -12.83
C GLU A 273 -22.41 -23.50 -14.34
N GLU A 274 -22.16 -22.39 -15.03
CA GLU A 274 -21.69 -22.41 -16.43
C GLU A 274 -20.17 -22.53 -16.53
N PRO A 275 -19.63 -23.12 -17.61
CA PRO A 275 -18.18 -23.11 -17.86
C PRO A 275 -17.64 -21.68 -17.95
N VAL A 276 -16.35 -21.50 -17.68
CA VAL A 276 -15.70 -20.18 -17.74
C VAL A 276 -14.96 -20.04 -19.07
N THR A 277 -15.25 -18.96 -19.78
CA THR A 277 -14.63 -18.62 -21.06
C THR A 277 -13.32 -17.84 -20.91
N LYS A 278 -12.55 -17.74 -22.00
CA LYS A 278 -11.38 -16.88 -22.08
C LYS A 278 -11.74 -15.40 -21.88
N ARG A 279 -12.90 -14.97 -22.37
CA ARG A 279 -13.44 -13.60 -22.18
C ARG A 279 -13.59 -13.28 -20.70
N GLU A 280 -14.19 -14.19 -19.93
CA GLU A 280 -14.34 -14.03 -18.48
C GLU A 280 -13.00 -13.98 -17.76
N LEU A 281 -12.02 -14.81 -18.14
CA LEU A 281 -10.68 -14.74 -17.56
C LEU A 281 -9.97 -13.42 -17.88
N VAL A 282 -10.07 -12.93 -19.11
CA VAL A 282 -9.48 -11.66 -19.55
C VAL A 282 -10.14 -10.48 -18.84
N ARG A 283 -11.48 -10.48 -18.72
CA ARG A 283 -12.24 -9.51 -17.92
C ARG A 283 -11.82 -9.56 -16.46
N TYR A 284 -11.70 -10.75 -15.88
CA TYR A 284 -11.28 -10.93 -14.50
C TYR A 284 -9.88 -10.33 -14.28
N ALA A 285 -8.92 -10.66 -15.14
CA ALA A 285 -7.57 -10.12 -15.09
C ALA A 285 -7.55 -8.59 -15.11
N ALA A 286 -8.40 -7.95 -15.93
CA ALA A 286 -8.53 -6.49 -15.96
C ALA A 286 -9.12 -5.92 -14.67
N ARG A 287 -10.19 -6.53 -14.14
CA ARG A 287 -10.87 -6.04 -12.93
C ARG A 287 -10.06 -6.27 -11.65
N ILE A 288 -9.31 -7.37 -11.56
CA ILE A 288 -8.50 -7.69 -10.40
C ILE A 288 -7.13 -7.00 -10.42
N ALA A 289 -6.67 -6.55 -11.58
CA ALA A 289 -5.35 -5.95 -11.76
C ALA A 289 -5.01 -4.89 -10.69
N PRO A 290 -5.86 -3.88 -10.42
CA PRO A 290 -5.60 -2.89 -9.36
C PRO A 290 -5.26 -3.47 -7.98
N VAL A 291 -5.90 -4.59 -7.62
CA VAL A 291 -5.75 -5.24 -6.31
C VAL A 291 -4.57 -6.20 -6.30
N VAL A 292 -4.34 -6.95 -7.39
CA VAL A 292 -3.26 -7.96 -7.42
C VAL A 292 -1.89 -7.38 -7.76
N LEU A 293 -1.84 -6.24 -8.47
CA LEU A 293 -0.60 -5.63 -8.93
C LEU A 293 0.41 -5.35 -7.80
N PRO A 294 0.01 -4.83 -6.62
CA PRO A 294 0.91 -4.70 -5.47
C PRO A 294 1.69 -5.96 -5.09
N TYR A 295 1.09 -7.14 -5.28
CA TYR A 295 1.71 -8.42 -4.95
C TYR A 295 2.60 -8.97 -6.07
N LEU A 296 2.44 -8.48 -7.30
CA LEU A 296 3.19 -8.91 -8.49
C LEU A 296 4.30 -7.93 -8.89
N HIS A 297 4.16 -6.66 -8.53
CA HIS A 297 5.04 -5.59 -8.95
C HIS A 297 6.50 -5.85 -8.59
N GLY A 298 7.38 -5.63 -9.57
CA GLY A 298 8.81 -5.86 -9.46
C GLY A 298 9.19 -7.33 -9.26
N ARG A 299 8.30 -8.28 -9.58
CA ARG A 299 8.58 -9.72 -9.45
C ARG A 299 8.51 -10.41 -10.80
N ALA A 300 9.48 -11.26 -11.07
CA ALA A 300 9.43 -12.16 -12.21
C ALA A 300 8.20 -13.09 -12.07
N LEU A 301 7.49 -13.30 -13.17
CA LEU A 301 6.31 -14.15 -13.22
C LEU A 301 6.59 -15.43 -14.02
N ASN A 302 6.36 -16.57 -13.39
CA ASN A 302 6.21 -17.85 -14.07
C ASN A 302 4.73 -18.05 -14.42
N MET A 303 4.45 -18.36 -15.69
CA MET A 303 3.09 -18.62 -16.15
C MET A 303 2.85 -20.12 -16.23
N HIS A 304 1.75 -20.61 -15.64
CA HIS A 304 1.26 -21.95 -15.92
C HIS A 304 0.14 -21.87 -16.96
N ARG A 305 0.44 -22.33 -18.18
CA ARG A 305 -0.39 -22.09 -19.36
C ARG A 305 -1.23 -23.29 -19.72
N TYR A 306 -2.48 -23.01 -20.10
CA TYR A 306 -3.44 -24.00 -20.60
C TYR A 306 -4.14 -23.47 -21.85
N PRO A 307 -3.45 -23.43 -23.01
CA PRO A 307 -4.04 -22.89 -24.23
C PRO A 307 -5.31 -23.63 -24.68
N GLN A 308 -5.47 -24.91 -24.28
CA GLN A 308 -6.65 -25.74 -24.54
C GLN A 308 -7.62 -25.85 -23.34
N GLY A 309 -7.41 -25.06 -22.28
CA GLY A 309 -8.23 -25.05 -21.08
C GLY A 309 -7.77 -26.05 -20.00
N ALA A 310 -8.24 -25.85 -18.78
CA ALA A 310 -7.91 -26.59 -17.56
C ALA A 310 -8.31 -28.07 -17.59
N GLY A 311 -9.21 -28.48 -18.49
CA GLY A 311 -9.53 -29.89 -18.74
C GLY A 311 -8.43 -30.66 -19.49
N SER A 312 -7.40 -29.97 -19.97
CA SER A 312 -6.26 -30.52 -20.70
C SER A 312 -4.95 -30.31 -19.93
N GLY A 313 -3.87 -30.99 -20.35
CA GLY A 313 -2.54 -30.81 -19.74
C GLY A 313 -2.02 -29.38 -19.92
N GLY A 314 -1.64 -28.74 -18.81
CA GLY A 314 -0.95 -27.45 -18.81
C GLY A 314 0.56 -27.60 -18.88
N PHE A 315 1.27 -26.48 -19.10
CA PHE A 315 2.73 -26.46 -19.08
C PHE A 315 3.28 -25.15 -18.53
N TRP A 316 4.44 -25.23 -17.89
CA TRP A 316 5.15 -24.07 -17.36
C TRP A 316 5.82 -23.28 -18.47
N HIS A 317 5.65 -21.96 -18.44
CA HIS A 317 6.22 -21.02 -19.40
C HIS A 317 6.87 -19.88 -18.62
N LYS A 318 8.20 -19.89 -18.55
CA LYS A 318 9.00 -18.91 -17.81
C LYS A 318 9.59 -17.83 -18.72
N GLU A 319 10.15 -18.26 -19.85
CA GLU A 319 10.75 -17.37 -20.85
C GLU A 319 9.68 -16.50 -21.50
N LEU A 320 9.87 -15.19 -21.51
CA LEU A 320 9.03 -14.29 -22.27
C LEU A 320 9.27 -14.53 -23.77
N PRO A 321 8.24 -14.82 -24.56
CA PRO A 321 8.44 -15.19 -25.96
C PRO A 321 8.87 -13.99 -26.82
N ASP A 322 9.61 -14.24 -27.91
CA ASP A 322 10.13 -13.18 -28.81
C ASP A 322 9.04 -12.32 -29.45
N HIS A 323 7.82 -12.85 -29.58
CA HIS A 323 6.67 -12.12 -30.12
C HIS A 323 5.88 -11.34 -29.05
N ALA A 324 6.35 -11.34 -27.80
CA ALA A 324 5.76 -10.53 -26.74
C ALA A 324 5.90 -9.03 -27.09
N PRO A 325 4.83 -8.23 -26.96
CA PRO A 325 4.89 -6.79 -27.23
C PRO A 325 6.05 -6.08 -26.50
N ASP A 326 6.70 -5.14 -27.19
CA ASP A 326 7.87 -4.42 -26.68
C ASP A 326 7.59 -3.64 -25.39
N TRP A 327 6.36 -3.18 -25.22
CA TRP A 327 5.94 -2.42 -24.04
C TRP A 327 5.81 -3.28 -22.77
N LEU A 328 5.77 -4.62 -22.89
CA LEU A 328 5.63 -5.48 -21.71
C LEU A 328 6.83 -5.33 -20.79
N PRO A 329 6.62 -5.01 -19.50
CA PRO A 329 7.69 -4.99 -18.52
C PRO A 329 8.33 -6.38 -18.43
N ARG A 330 9.66 -6.40 -18.43
CA ARG A 330 10.44 -7.64 -18.47
C ARG A 330 11.70 -7.50 -17.65
N TRP A 331 12.12 -8.59 -17.04
CA TRP A 331 13.38 -8.67 -16.32
C TRP A 331 14.29 -9.68 -17.00
N ARG A 332 15.50 -9.23 -17.31
CA ARG A 332 16.59 -10.12 -17.73
C ARG A 332 17.33 -10.56 -16.48
N ASN A 333 17.22 -11.84 -16.15
CA ASN A 333 17.93 -12.43 -15.02
C ASN A 333 19.45 -12.38 -15.28
N PRO A 334 20.22 -11.57 -14.53
CA PRO A 334 21.65 -11.44 -14.75
C PRO A 334 22.43 -12.69 -14.32
N GLU A 335 21.79 -13.58 -13.55
CA GLU A 335 22.37 -14.81 -13.03
C GLU A 335 21.96 -16.06 -13.86
N ALA A 336 21.31 -15.87 -15.01
CA ALA A 336 20.89 -17.00 -15.85
C ALA A 336 22.10 -17.68 -16.51
N ASP A 337 22.25 -18.97 -16.27
CA ASP A 337 23.26 -19.78 -16.95
C ASP A 337 22.89 -20.02 -18.43
N PRO A 338 23.87 -20.32 -19.31
CA PRO A 338 23.58 -20.64 -20.71
C PRO A 338 22.57 -21.78 -20.85
N GLY A 339 21.45 -21.51 -21.51
CA GLY A 339 20.36 -22.47 -21.71
C GLY A 339 19.26 -22.44 -20.63
N GLU A 340 19.43 -21.63 -19.58
CA GLU A 340 18.36 -21.32 -18.64
C GLU A 340 17.48 -20.15 -19.14
N THR A 341 16.31 -20.01 -18.50
CA THR A 341 15.43 -18.88 -18.76
C THR A 341 16.12 -17.58 -18.38
N SER A 342 16.24 -16.68 -19.35
CA SER A 342 16.96 -15.42 -19.22
C SER A 342 16.01 -14.23 -19.08
N THR A 343 14.86 -14.23 -19.77
CA THR A 343 13.92 -13.11 -19.75
C THR A 343 12.58 -13.54 -19.19
N TYR A 344 12.15 -12.90 -18.12
CA TYR A 344 10.86 -13.14 -17.47
C TYR A 344 9.90 -11.98 -17.71
N LEU A 345 8.60 -12.29 -17.75
CA LEU A 345 7.55 -11.26 -17.63
C LEU A 345 7.61 -10.63 -16.23
N VAL A 346 7.49 -9.32 -16.15
CA VAL A 346 7.20 -8.60 -14.89
C VAL A 346 5.84 -7.94 -15.06
N VAL A 347 4.95 -8.10 -14.07
CA VAL A 347 3.61 -7.52 -14.13
C VAL A 347 3.61 -6.23 -13.33
N ASP A 348 4.09 -5.15 -13.96
CA ASP A 348 4.15 -3.80 -13.37
C ASP A 348 3.02 -2.87 -13.83
N GLU A 349 2.19 -3.34 -14.76
CA GLU A 349 0.99 -2.63 -15.20
C GLU A 349 -0.16 -3.60 -15.49
N PRO A 350 -1.43 -3.17 -15.38
CA PRO A 350 -2.60 -4.01 -15.59
C PRO A 350 -2.64 -4.74 -16.94
N ALA A 351 -2.26 -4.03 -18.00
CA ALA A 351 -2.25 -4.58 -19.35
C ALA A 351 -1.32 -5.79 -19.50
N ALA A 352 -0.24 -5.87 -18.71
CA ALA A 352 0.66 -7.03 -18.70
C ALA A 352 -0.02 -8.27 -18.11
N LEU A 353 -0.86 -8.10 -17.08
CA LEU A 353 -1.66 -9.20 -16.52
C LEU A 353 -2.73 -9.68 -17.50
N ILE A 354 -3.42 -8.74 -18.15
CA ILE A 354 -4.40 -9.03 -19.20
C ILE A 354 -3.75 -9.80 -20.35
N TRP A 355 -2.55 -9.37 -20.76
CA TRP A 355 -1.78 -10.08 -21.78
C TRP A 355 -1.46 -11.51 -21.34
N ALA A 356 -1.01 -11.74 -20.10
CA ALA A 356 -0.73 -13.08 -19.59
C ALA A 356 -1.98 -13.98 -19.60
N ALA A 357 -3.13 -13.47 -19.14
CA ALA A 357 -4.42 -14.16 -19.21
C ALA A 357 -4.82 -14.49 -20.66
N ASN A 358 -4.71 -13.53 -21.58
CA ASN A 358 -4.97 -13.75 -23.01
C ASN A 358 -3.98 -14.74 -23.64
N PHE A 359 -2.75 -14.81 -23.14
CA PHE A 359 -1.74 -15.79 -23.53
C PHE A 359 -2.04 -17.19 -22.98
N GLY A 360 -3.11 -17.36 -22.21
CA GLY A 360 -3.57 -18.64 -21.65
C GLY A 360 -2.89 -19.00 -20.34
N ALA A 361 -2.24 -18.06 -19.65
CA ALA A 361 -1.76 -18.26 -18.29
C ALA A 361 -2.95 -18.26 -17.32
N LEU A 362 -3.41 -19.45 -16.96
CA LEU A 362 -4.52 -19.60 -16.02
C LEU A 362 -4.05 -19.39 -14.58
N GLU A 363 -2.80 -19.75 -14.29
CA GLU A 363 -2.18 -19.54 -12.98
C GLU A 363 -0.94 -18.66 -13.11
N TRP A 364 -0.79 -17.75 -12.16
CA TRP A 364 0.23 -16.71 -12.11
C TRP A 364 1.10 -16.99 -10.88
N HIS A 365 2.37 -17.29 -11.10
CA HIS A 365 3.27 -17.69 -10.04
C HIS A 365 4.43 -16.70 -9.94
N ALA A 366 4.32 -15.78 -9.00
CA ALA A 366 5.33 -14.73 -8.80
C ALA A 366 6.49 -15.24 -7.94
N TRP A 367 7.67 -14.67 -8.17
CA TRP A 367 8.81 -14.84 -7.28
C TRP A 367 8.55 -14.15 -5.94
N THR A 368 9.05 -14.74 -4.86
CA THR A 368 8.92 -14.16 -3.50
C THR A 368 9.96 -13.08 -3.22
N SER A 369 10.97 -12.94 -4.07
CA SER A 369 11.90 -11.81 -4.14
C SER A 369 11.54 -10.87 -5.29
N ARG A 370 12.02 -9.62 -5.19
CA ARG A 370 11.92 -8.63 -6.27
C ARG A 370 13.09 -8.78 -7.25
N THR A 371 12.93 -8.27 -8.46
CA THR A 371 13.91 -8.35 -9.55
C THR A 371 15.15 -7.49 -9.33
N ASP A 372 15.07 -6.47 -8.47
CA ASP A 372 16.19 -5.63 -8.01
C ASP A 372 17.08 -6.33 -6.96
N ALA A 373 16.52 -7.29 -6.22
CA ALA A 373 17.22 -8.07 -5.20
C ALA A 373 16.77 -9.55 -5.23
N PRO A 374 17.08 -10.31 -6.30
CA PRO A 374 16.50 -11.64 -6.57
C PRO A 374 16.84 -12.69 -5.51
N ARG A 375 17.89 -12.49 -4.70
CA ARG A 375 18.32 -13.38 -3.61
C ARG A 375 17.73 -13.02 -2.24
N ARG A 376 17.00 -11.91 -2.14
CA ARG A 376 16.41 -11.41 -0.90
C ARG A 376 14.89 -11.54 -0.95
N PRO A 377 14.30 -12.58 -0.36
CA PRO A 377 12.85 -12.70 -0.30
C PRO A 377 12.25 -11.54 0.50
N THR A 378 11.06 -11.11 0.10
CA THR A 378 10.25 -10.15 0.88
C THR A 378 9.12 -10.84 1.63
N TYR A 379 8.97 -12.15 1.43
CA TYR A 379 7.98 -12.98 2.13
C TYR A 379 8.62 -14.27 2.66
N ALA A 380 8.28 -14.62 3.89
CA ALA A 380 8.39 -15.98 4.39
C ALA A 380 7.02 -16.66 4.30
N LEU A 381 6.99 -17.95 4.00
CA LEU A 381 5.77 -18.66 3.63
C LEU A 381 5.66 -19.99 4.37
N VAL A 382 4.48 -20.27 4.92
CA VAL A 382 4.08 -21.60 5.36
C VAL A 382 3.07 -22.13 4.35
N ASP A 383 3.40 -23.24 3.69
CA ASP A 383 2.48 -23.94 2.78
C ASP A 383 1.96 -25.21 3.45
N ILE A 384 0.68 -25.22 3.81
CA ILE A 384 0.02 -26.35 4.46
C ILE A 384 -0.60 -27.20 3.35
N ASP A 385 0.13 -28.22 2.93
CA ASP A 385 -0.24 -29.12 1.83
C ASP A 385 -0.85 -30.42 2.37
N PRO A 386 -2.16 -30.65 2.20
CA PRO A 386 -2.82 -31.83 2.74
C PRO A 386 -2.43 -33.10 1.99
N GLY A 387 -2.08 -34.15 2.73
CA GLY A 387 -1.87 -35.47 2.17
C GLY A 387 -3.20 -36.15 1.79
N PRO A 388 -3.17 -37.32 1.13
CA PRO A 388 -4.37 -38.03 0.71
C PRO A 388 -5.38 -38.36 1.82
N SER A 389 -4.96 -38.47 3.08
CA SER A 389 -5.84 -38.76 4.23
C SER A 389 -6.08 -37.56 5.13
N THR A 390 -5.51 -36.39 4.80
CA THR A 390 -5.75 -35.14 5.53
C THR A 390 -7.07 -34.54 5.08
N ASP A 391 -8.00 -34.37 6.00
CA ASP A 391 -9.28 -33.70 5.73
C ASP A 391 -9.15 -32.17 5.86
N TRP A 392 -10.26 -31.45 5.63
CA TRP A 392 -10.24 -29.99 5.69
C TRP A 392 -10.10 -29.45 7.12
N GLU A 393 -10.66 -30.16 8.11
CA GLU A 393 -10.58 -29.75 9.52
C GLU A 393 -9.15 -29.87 10.03
N ASP A 394 -8.40 -30.89 9.59
CA ASP A 394 -6.97 -31.01 9.86
C ASP A 394 -6.18 -29.81 9.32
N VAL A 395 -6.50 -29.35 8.10
CA VAL A 395 -5.84 -28.18 7.49
C VAL A 395 -6.17 -26.90 8.26
N LEU A 396 -7.43 -26.71 8.67
CA LEU A 396 -7.85 -25.58 9.50
C LEU A 396 -7.16 -25.61 10.87
N LEU A 397 -7.07 -26.79 11.52
CA LEU A 397 -6.36 -26.96 12.78
C LEU A 397 -4.89 -26.56 12.64
N LEU A 398 -4.20 -27.06 11.61
CA LEU A 398 -2.82 -26.67 11.33
C LEU A 398 -2.69 -25.15 11.10
N ALA A 399 -3.60 -24.53 10.34
CA ALA A 399 -3.59 -23.09 10.12
C ALA A 399 -3.80 -22.29 11.43
N ARG A 400 -4.73 -22.72 12.30
CA ARG A 400 -4.97 -22.11 13.62
C ARG A 400 -3.77 -22.24 14.55
N LEU A 401 -3.10 -23.40 14.57
CA LEU A 401 -1.87 -23.57 15.34
C LEU A 401 -0.75 -22.62 14.87
N HIS A 402 -0.66 -22.36 13.56
CA HIS A 402 0.25 -21.34 13.04
C HIS A 402 -0.17 -19.92 13.44
N ARG A 403 -1.48 -19.59 13.41
CA ARG A 403 -2.01 -18.32 13.92
C ARG A 403 -1.53 -18.07 15.34
N ASP A 404 -1.75 -19.04 16.23
CA ASP A 404 -1.44 -18.90 17.65
C ASP A 404 0.08 -18.80 17.87
N ALA A 405 0.88 -19.54 17.11
CA ALA A 405 2.34 -19.42 17.11
C ALA A 405 2.81 -18.02 16.66
N PHE A 406 2.25 -17.47 15.59
CA PHE A 406 2.61 -16.14 15.11
C PHE A 406 2.16 -15.03 16.05
N GLN A 407 0.97 -15.16 16.66
CA GLN A 407 0.51 -14.24 17.70
C GLN A 407 1.45 -14.23 18.91
N HIS A 408 1.87 -15.41 19.39
CA HIS A 408 2.83 -15.52 20.49
C HIS A 408 4.19 -14.90 20.15
N LEU A 409 4.65 -15.05 18.91
CA LEU A 409 5.91 -14.49 18.42
C LEU A 409 5.82 -12.98 18.08
N GLY A 410 4.63 -12.38 18.10
CA GLY A 410 4.41 -11.00 17.64
C GLY A 410 4.67 -10.82 16.14
N VAL A 411 4.48 -11.88 15.34
CA VAL A 411 4.74 -11.92 13.90
C VAL A 411 3.46 -11.62 13.14
N ARG A 412 3.46 -10.60 12.29
CA ARG A 412 2.36 -10.37 11.35
C ARG A 412 2.38 -11.45 10.27
N ALA A 413 1.24 -12.10 10.08
CA ALA A 413 1.06 -13.17 9.11
C ALA A 413 -0.38 -13.16 8.64
N VAL A 414 -0.62 -13.48 7.36
CA VAL A 414 -1.98 -13.48 6.78
C VAL A 414 -2.21 -14.75 5.97
N PRO A 415 -3.32 -15.47 6.19
CA PRO A 415 -3.64 -16.70 5.46
C PRO A 415 -4.35 -16.44 4.12
N LYS A 416 -4.17 -17.35 3.18
CA LYS A 416 -4.99 -17.46 1.97
C LYS A 416 -5.33 -18.90 1.68
N VAL A 417 -6.54 -19.14 1.19
CA VAL A 417 -6.86 -20.43 0.59
C VAL A 417 -6.14 -20.56 -0.75
N THR A 418 -5.71 -21.78 -1.09
CA THR A 418 -4.97 -22.00 -2.34
C THR A 418 -5.86 -22.02 -3.58
N GLY A 419 -7.18 -22.15 -3.45
CA GLY A 419 -8.09 -22.47 -4.56
C GLY A 419 -8.02 -23.96 -4.97
N GLN A 420 -7.35 -24.80 -4.17
CA GLN A 420 -7.22 -26.24 -4.41
C GLN A 420 -7.55 -27.07 -3.16
N ARG A 421 -6.57 -27.35 -2.29
CA ARG A 421 -6.77 -28.18 -1.09
C ARG A 421 -6.17 -27.58 0.18
N GLY A 422 -5.09 -26.82 0.05
CA GLY A 422 -4.33 -26.28 1.19
C GLY A 422 -4.60 -24.82 1.52
N ILE A 423 -3.93 -24.38 2.58
CA ILE A 423 -3.82 -22.97 3.02
C ILE A 423 -2.35 -22.56 2.95
N GLN A 424 -2.12 -21.31 2.55
CA GLN A 424 -0.81 -20.68 2.64
C GLN A 424 -0.86 -19.53 3.63
N VAL A 425 0.13 -19.43 4.50
CA VAL A 425 0.31 -18.29 5.40
C VAL A 425 1.51 -17.47 4.93
N TRP A 426 1.27 -16.19 4.69
CA TRP A 426 2.24 -15.25 4.16
C TRP A 426 2.70 -14.30 5.25
N ILE A 427 4.01 -14.08 5.33
CA ILE A 427 4.67 -13.31 6.38
C ILE A 427 5.54 -12.25 5.68
N PRO A 428 5.23 -10.95 5.78
CA PRO A 428 6.03 -9.91 5.16
C PRO A 428 7.35 -9.76 5.93
N ILE A 429 8.48 -9.88 5.25
CA ILE A 429 9.80 -9.78 5.88
C ILE A 429 10.60 -8.63 5.31
N THR A 430 11.34 -7.94 6.18
CA THR A 430 12.32 -6.95 5.78
C THR A 430 13.36 -7.61 4.86
N PRO A 431 13.69 -7.02 3.70
CA PRO A 431 14.80 -7.50 2.88
C PRO A 431 16.09 -7.50 3.71
N GLY A 432 16.65 -8.68 3.98
CA GLY A 432 17.79 -8.83 4.87
C GLY A 432 18.21 -10.29 4.99
N PRO A 433 17.33 -11.19 5.50
CA PRO A 433 17.60 -12.61 5.51
C PRO A 433 17.67 -13.18 4.09
N GLY A 434 18.63 -14.05 3.84
CA GLY A 434 18.66 -14.85 2.61
C GLY A 434 17.53 -15.89 2.58
N PHE A 435 17.33 -16.53 1.43
CA PHE A 435 16.40 -17.66 1.32
C PHE A 435 16.69 -18.78 2.33
N ASP A 436 17.96 -19.10 2.56
CA ASP A 436 18.34 -20.16 3.51
C ASP A 436 17.97 -19.83 4.96
N GLU A 437 18.21 -18.59 5.40
CA GLU A 437 17.85 -18.13 6.74
C GLU A 437 16.34 -18.07 6.92
N THR A 438 15.63 -17.58 5.91
CA THR A 438 14.16 -17.55 5.88
C THR A 438 13.59 -18.96 5.97
N ARG A 439 14.10 -19.88 5.14
CA ARG A 439 13.71 -21.29 5.16
C ARG A 439 13.98 -21.96 6.49
N ALA A 440 15.15 -21.74 7.08
CA ALA A 440 15.51 -22.32 8.38
C ALA A 440 14.64 -21.77 9.53
N TRP A 441 14.22 -20.51 9.44
CA TRP A 441 13.26 -19.94 10.39
C TRP A 441 11.88 -20.59 10.25
N VAL A 442 11.34 -20.65 9.02
CA VAL A 442 10.05 -21.30 8.75
C VAL A 442 10.06 -22.77 9.13
N GLU A 443 11.14 -23.50 8.81
CA GLU A 443 11.30 -24.91 9.19
C GLU A 443 11.17 -25.11 10.69
N ARG A 444 11.82 -24.27 11.49
CA ARG A 444 11.75 -24.35 12.95
C ARG A 444 10.34 -24.10 13.46
N VAL A 445 9.67 -23.03 13.01
CA VAL A 445 8.27 -22.75 13.39
C VAL A 445 7.36 -23.91 13.01
N SER A 446 7.44 -24.38 11.76
CA SER A 446 6.63 -25.50 11.26
C SER A 446 6.88 -26.78 12.06
N ARG A 447 8.13 -27.09 12.43
CA ARG A 447 8.47 -28.25 13.26
C ARG A 447 7.90 -28.14 14.67
N THR A 448 7.94 -26.96 15.28
CA THR A 448 7.34 -26.71 16.59
C THR A 448 5.82 -26.90 16.54
N VAL A 449 5.15 -26.36 15.52
CA VAL A 449 3.71 -26.57 15.32
C VAL A 449 3.40 -28.05 15.08
N GLY A 450 4.12 -28.71 14.18
CA GLY A 450 3.92 -30.13 13.88
C GLY A 450 4.24 -31.07 15.04
N ALA A 451 5.02 -30.64 16.04
CA ALA A 451 5.25 -31.41 17.26
C ALA A 451 4.04 -31.43 18.21
N VAL A 452 3.09 -30.49 18.07
CA VAL A 452 1.82 -30.48 18.81
C VAL A 452 0.86 -31.54 18.27
N VAL A 453 0.93 -31.83 16.97
CA VAL A 453 0.05 -32.76 16.24
C VAL A 453 0.85 -33.71 15.34
N PRO A 454 1.75 -34.53 15.90
CA PRO A 454 2.68 -35.38 15.13
C PRO A 454 1.96 -36.43 14.25
N GLU A 455 0.73 -36.79 14.58
CA GLU A 455 -0.14 -37.67 13.81
C GLU A 455 -0.70 -37.02 12.54
N LEU A 456 -0.70 -35.70 12.44
CA LEU A 456 -1.22 -34.97 11.27
C LEU A 456 -0.12 -34.58 10.27
N VAL A 457 1.16 -34.58 10.67
CA VAL A 457 2.26 -34.02 9.88
C VAL A 457 3.34 -35.06 9.56
N SER A 458 3.74 -35.13 8.29
CA SER A 458 4.88 -35.92 7.85
C SER A 458 6.02 -35.04 7.31
N TRP A 459 7.25 -35.33 7.79
CA TRP A 459 8.49 -34.71 7.33
C TRP A 459 9.21 -35.51 6.22
N ARG A 460 8.65 -36.65 5.79
CA ARG A 460 9.24 -37.50 4.75
C ARG A 460 9.18 -36.82 3.38
N TRP A 461 10.31 -36.85 2.67
CA TRP A 461 10.43 -36.27 1.33
C TRP A 461 9.49 -36.93 0.32
N GLU A 462 9.46 -38.26 0.27
CA GLU A 462 8.68 -39.03 -0.70
C GLU A 462 7.20 -39.11 -0.30
N VAL A 463 6.29 -38.70 -1.20
CA VAL A 463 4.83 -38.70 -0.97
C VAL A 463 4.31 -40.06 -0.50
N LYS A 464 4.80 -41.16 -1.11
CA LYS A 464 4.40 -42.53 -0.74
C LYS A 464 4.81 -42.91 0.68
N ALA A 465 5.87 -42.31 1.22
CA ALA A 465 6.37 -42.56 2.56
C ALA A 465 5.69 -41.68 3.63
N ARG A 466 4.80 -40.75 3.25
CA ARG A 466 4.11 -39.83 4.17
C ARG A 466 2.89 -40.42 4.86
N GLY A 467 2.47 -41.64 4.49
CA GLY A 467 1.33 -42.31 5.12
C GLY A 467 -0.01 -41.59 5.01
N GLY A 468 -0.16 -40.65 4.06
CA GLY A 468 -1.39 -39.87 3.89
C GLY A 468 -1.43 -38.51 4.62
N GLN A 469 -0.46 -38.24 5.50
CA GLN A 469 -0.41 -37.06 6.37
C GLN A 469 -0.08 -35.75 5.62
N ALA A 470 -0.38 -34.62 6.24
CA ALA A 470 -0.11 -33.28 5.72
C ALA A 470 1.39 -32.99 5.71
N ARG A 471 1.80 -32.04 4.87
CA ARG A 471 3.14 -31.47 4.86
C ARG A 471 3.07 -29.98 5.18
N LEU A 472 3.87 -29.56 6.15
CA LEU A 472 4.18 -28.16 6.38
C LEU A 472 5.40 -27.81 5.52
N ASP A 473 5.16 -27.43 4.27
CA ASP A 473 6.20 -27.34 3.26
C ASP A 473 6.98 -26.02 3.32
N TYR A 474 7.96 -25.99 4.23
CA TYR A 474 8.92 -24.89 4.33
C TYR A 474 9.85 -24.79 3.12
N THR A 475 9.90 -25.80 2.23
CA THR A 475 10.82 -25.82 1.08
C THR A 475 10.41 -24.92 -0.07
N GLN A 476 9.21 -24.32 0.02
CA GLN A 476 8.77 -23.25 -0.86
C GLN A 476 9.57 -21.95 -0.67
N ASN A 477 10.27 -21.79 0.47
CA ASN A 477 11.16 -20.66 0.75
C ASN A 477 12.55 -20.88 0.12
N ALA A 478 12.63 -20.91 -1.21
CA ALA A 478 13.90 -21.09 -1.91
C ALA A 478 13.98 -20.20 -3.17
N ILE A 479 15.21 -19.91 -3.60
CA ILE A 479 15.45 -19.15 -4.82
C ILE A 479 14.81 -19.85 -6.03
N ASN A 480 14.24 -19.07 -6.95
CA ASN A 480 13.53 -19.54 -8.16
C ASN A 480 12.28 -20.40 -7.90
N LYS A 481 11.87 -20.62 -6.63
CA LYS A 481 10.55 -21.17 -6.32
C LYS A 481 9.50 -20.08 -6.49
N THR A 482 8.42 -20.45 -7.15
CA THR A 482 7.29 -19.56 -7.39
C THR A 482 6.06 -20.17 -6.77
N LEU A 483 5.27 -19.33 -6.10
CA LEU A 483 3.98 -19.72 -5.55
C LEU A 483 2.88 -19.01 -6.29
N VAL A 484 1.70 -19.64 -6.27
CA VAL A 484 0.50 -19.04 -6.81
C VAL A 484 0.25 -17.70 -6.12
N ALA A 485 0.21 -16.64 -6.92
CA ALA A 485 0.03 -15.30 -6.42
C ALA A 485 -1.34 -15.14 -5.75
N PRO A 486 -1.48 -14.20 -4.80
CA PRO A 486 -2.79 -13.76 -4.33
C PRO A 486 -3.69 -13.43 -5.52
N TYR A 487 -4.95 -13.80 -5.44
CA TYR A 487 -5.96 -13.56 -6.49
C TYR A 487 -5.70 -14.26 -7.84
N SER A 488 -4.69 -15.11 -7.95
CA SER A 488 -4.49 -15.90 -9.16
C SER A 488 -5.54 -17.02 -9.28
N PRO A 489 -6.14 -17.23 -10.47
CA PRO A 489 -7.00 -18.39 -10.71
C PRO A 489 -6.23 -19.70 -10.64
N ARG A 490 -6.96 -20.79 -10.41
CA ARG A 490 -6.47 -22.16 -10.42
C ARG A 490 -7.12 -22.93 -11.56
N ALA A 491 -6.35 -23.78 -12.23
CA ALA A 491 -6.82 -24.59 -13.35
C ALA A 491 -7.72 -25.74 -12.89
N ARG A 492 -8.91 -25.40 -12.37
CA ARG A 492 -9.93 -26.31 -11.83
C ARG A 492 -11.33 -25.84 -12.26
N PRO A 493 -12.36 -26.70 -12.18
CA PRO A 493 -13.71 -26.33 -12.54
C PRO A 493 -14.21 -25.08 -11.77
N GLY A 494 -14.84 -24.15 -12.49
CA GLY A 494 -15.34 -22.87 -11.96
C GLY A 494 -14.27 -21.79 -11.75
N ALA A 495 -13.01 -22.05 -12.11
CA ALA A 495 -11.88 -21.12 -11.93
C ALA A 495 -11.76 -20.59 -10.48
N PRO A 496 -11.54 -21.47 -9.48
CA PRO A 496 -11.29 -21.02 -8.12
C PRO A 496 -10.05 -20.14 -8.05
N VAL A 497 -10.02 -19.27 -7.05
CA VAL A 497 -8.99 -18.26 -6.87
C VAL A 497 -8.20 -18.55 -5.60
N SER A 498 -6.88 -18.33 -5.68
CA SER A 498 -6.00 -18.30 -4.52
C SER A 498 -6.28 -17.03 -3.69
N ALA A 499 -7.32 -17.07 -2.87
CA ALA A 499 -7.90 -15.88 -2.25
C ALA A 499 -7.42 -15.65 -0.79
N PRO A 500 -6.91 -14.45 -0.48
CA PRO A 500 -6.72 -13.96 0.87
C PRO A 500 -7.97 -14.09 1.76
N ILE A 501 -7.74 -14.49 3.01
CA ILE A 501 -8.76 -14.57 4.05
C ILE A 501 -8.21 -13.96 5.36
N THR A 502 -9.10 -13.56 6.24
CA THR A 502 -8.74 -13.19 7.62
C THR A 502 -8.53 -14.44 8.46
N TRP A 503 -7.90 -14.28 9.63
CA TRP A 503 -7.74 -15.38 10.59
C TRP A 503 -9.08 -15.86 11.16
N ASP A 504 -10.06 -14.96 11.33
CA ASP A 504 -11.38 -15.29 11.87
C ASP A 504 -12.20 -16.12 10.89
N GLU A 505 -11.98 -15.95 9.59
CA GLU A 505 -12.64 -16.76 8.56
C GLU A 505 -12.25 -18.24 8.59
N LEU A 506 -11.16 -18.61 9.28
CA LEU A 506 -10.84 -20.03 9.52
C LEU A 506 -11.90 -20.72 10.38
N ASP A 507 -12.70 -19.97 11.13
CA ASP A 507 -13.74 -20.50 12.03
C ASP A 507 -15.12 -20.50 11.36
N GLU A 508 -15.21 -20.04 10.11
CA GLU A 508 -16.46 -19.95 9.36
C GLU A 508 -16.84 -21.29 8.71
N PRO A 509 -18.07 -21.79 8.94
CA PRO A 509 -18.48 -23.13 8.48
C PRO A 509 -18.63 -23.25 6.96
N TRP A 510 -18.73 -22.12 6.24
CA TRP A 510 -18.81 -22.07 4.79
C TRP A 510 -17.43 -22.09 4.12
N LEU A 511 -16.34 -21.86 4.86
CA LEU A 511 -15.01 -21.76 4.26
C LEU A 511 -14.58 -23.11 3.69
N ARG A 512 -14.18 -23.10 2.42
CA ARG A 512 -13.62 -24.25 1.69
C ARG A 512 -12.34 -23.80 0.95
N PRO A 513 -11.43 -24.72 0.61
CA PRO A 513 -10.20 -24.38 -0.11
C PRO A 513 -10.42 -23.62 -1.43
N ASP A 514 -11.59 -23.80 -2.04
CA ASP A 514 -11.98 -23.28 -3.34
C ASP A 514 -13.28 -22.45 -3.29
N ALA A 515 -13.60 -21.90 -2.11
CA ALA A 515 -14.82 -21.13 -1.86
C ALA A 515 -14.97 -19.90 -2.77
N PHE A 516 -13.86 -19.33 -3.23
CA PHE A 516 -13.84 -18.14 -4.07
C PHE A 516 -13.44 -18.49 -5.51
N THR A 517 -14.14 -17.91 -6.47
CA THR A 517 -13.88 -18.03 -7.90
C THR A 517 -13.65 -16.66 -8.53
N ILE A 518 -13.25 -16.63 -9.79
CA ILE A 518 -13.14 -15.37 -10.54
C ILE A 518 -14.47 -14.60 -10.59
N ARG A 519 -15.61 -15.29 -10.39
CA ARG A 519 -16.95 -14.69 -10.41
C ARG A 519 -17.35 -14.11 -9.06
N THR A 520 -16.85 -14.66 -7.95
CA THR A 520 -17.28 -14.27 -6.59
C THR A 520 -16.27 -13.42 -5.83
N VAL A 521 -14.99 -13.48 -6.17
CA VAL A 521 -13.93 -12.80 -5.41
C VAL A 521 -13.98 -11.27 -5.52
N LEU A 522 -14.47 -10.72 -6.64
CA LEU A 522 -14.56 -9.27 -6.83
C LEU A 522 -15.65 -8.65 -5.93
N ASP A 523 -16.78 -9.32 -5.77
CA ASP A 523 -17.86 -8.87 -4.88
C ASP A 523 -17.42 -8.95 -3.41
N ARG A 524 -16.69 -10.02 -3.05
CA ARG A 524 -16.04 -10.15 -1.74
C ARG A 524 -15.11 -8.98 -1.45
N LEU A 525 -14.27 -8.60 -2.41
CA LEU A 525 -13.34 -7.48 -2.27
C LEU A 525 -14.07 -6.16 -2.07
N ALA A 526 -15.18 -5.95 -2.79
CA ALA A 526 -16.02 -4.77 -2.62
C ALA A 526 -16.67 -4.72 -1.23
N GLU A 527 -17.09 -5.86 -0.68
CA GLU A 527 -17.73 -5.94 0.64
C GLU A 527 -16.73 -5.81 1.80
N ARG A 528 -15.58 -6.48 1.71
CA ARG A 528 -14.67 -6.69 2.86
C ARG A 528 -13.29 -6.08 2.72
N GLY A 529 -12.98 -5.50 1.56
CA GLY A 529 -11.63 -5.06 1.23
C GLY A 529 -10.68 -6.23 1.02
N ASP A 530 -9.38 -5.92 0.96
CA ASP A 530 -8.30 -6.88 0.74
C ASP A 530 -7.64 -7.31 2.07
N PRO A 531 -7.84 -8.56 2.56
CA PRO A 531 -7.19 -9.03 3.78
C PRO A 531 -5.66 -9.04 3.69
N PHE A 532 -5.08 -9.18 2.49
CA PHE A 532 -3.65 -9.18 2.27
C PHE A 532 -3.05 -7.77 2.24
N ARG A 533 -3.83 -6.70 2.37
CA ARG A 533 -3.31 -5.33 2.47
C ARG A 533 -2.34 -5.17 3.64
N GLU A 534 -2.53 -5.94 4.71
CA GLU A 534 -1.59 -6.04 5.84
C GLU A 534 -0.16 -6.44 5.43
N LEU A 535 0.00 -7.24 4.37
CA LEU A 535 1.31 -7.63 3.85
C LEU A 535 2.04 -6.47 3.16
N LEU A 536 1.30 -5.45 2.74
CA LEU A 536 1.83 -4.29 2.05
C LEU A 536 2.31 -3.22 3.04
N ARG A 537 2.00 -3.34 4.35
CA ARG A 537 2.44 -2.43 5.43
C ARG A 537 3.92 -2.58 5.82
N GLY A 538 4.75 -2.89 4.83
CA GLY A 538 6.19 -3.12 4.93
C GLY A 538 6.59 -4.42 5.64
N GLY A 539 7.85 -4.80 5.43
CA GLY A 539 8.44 -6.00 6.01
C GLY A 539 8.67 -5.88 7.52
N GLN A 540 8.72 -7.02 8.21
CA GLN A 540 9.14 -7.09 9.61
C GLN A 540 10.42 -7.93 9.76
N VAL A 541 11.14 -7.73 10.86
CA VAL A 541 12.28 -8.59 11.21
C VAL A 541 11.74 -9.85 11.89
N LEU A 542 12.16 -11.03 11.42
CA LEU A 542 11.75 -12.29 12.05
C LEU A 542 12.43 -12.43 13.44
N PRO A 543 11.68 -12.75 14.50
CA PRO A 543 12.24 -12.89 15.83
C PRO A 543 13.16 -14.11 15.90
N ARG A 544 14.15 -14.07 16.80
CA ARG A 544 14.96 -15.26 17.10
C ARG A 544 14.08 -16.29 17.80
N LEU A 545 14.10 -17.52 17.27
CA LEU A 545 13.46 -18.67 17.89
C LEU A 545 14.43 -19.24 18.93
N ALA A 546 13.94 -19.47 20.14
CA ALA A 546 14.69 -20.01 21.27
C ALA A 546 15.10 -21.48 21.05
#